data_AF-A0A351V8G7-F1
#
_entry.id   AF-A0A351V8G7-F1
#
_cell.length_a   1.000
_cell.length_b   1.000
_cell.length_c   1.000
_cell.angle_alpha   90.00
_cell.angle_beta   90.00
_cell.angle_gamma   90.00
#
_symmetry.space_group_name_H-M   'P 1'
#
loop_
_entity.id
_entity.type
_entity.pdbx_description
1 polymer ?
#
loop_
_entity_poly.entity_id
_entity_poly.type
_entity_poly.pdbx_seq_one_letter_code
_entity_poly.pdbx_strand_id
1 'polypeptide(L)'
;MEGIMRISTFTAALLAKLSIWVMAVFIISGCGEGQISDSNTNSVENVKRSGRESEDMEKSVSMEEIKSEVVNILGDNYWPDKQLTETELKMETGIGREMYDDYLAEKMNIETDIDIMIVLKAKEKYLPEIETMLNAYRDALMVKYGERPQELGKVQASRIEVIGLYICFVQLGADTGAAAEKGDEEVIALCQQENERAVDIIEKTILNQ
;
A
#
# COMPACT_ATOMS: atom_id res chain seq x y z
N MET A 1 -19.53 -8.40 57.69
CA MET A 1 -19.48 -9.18 56.44
C MET A 1 -18.73 -8.30 55.43
N GLU A 2 -17.42 -8.08 55.57
CA GLU A 2 -16.32 -9.04 55.36
C GLU A 2 -16.51 -9.88 54.09
N GLY A 3 -15.62 -9.71 53.11
CA GLY A 3 -15.56 -10.63 51.97
C GLY A 3 -14.95 -10.15 50.65
N ILE A 4 -13.71 -9.65 50.66
CA ILE A 4 -12.63 -10.05 49.75
C ILE A 4 -12.78 -9.75 48.23
N MET A 5 -12.16 -8.62 47.86
CA MET A 5 -11.28 -8.37 46.72
C MET A 5 -10.78 -9.61 45.94
N ARG A 6 -11.01 -9.65 44.62
CA ARG A 6 -10.18 -10.41 43.66
C ARG A 6 -9.79 -9.54 42.48
N ILE A 7 -8.54 -9.10 42.55
CA ILE A 7 -7.74 -8.52 41.46
C ILE A 7 -7.24 -9.69 40.62
N SER A 8 -7.52 -9.69 39.31
CA SER A 8 -6.78 -10.53 38.36
C SER A 8 -6.03 -9.63 37.39
N THR A 9 -4.74 -9.49 37.66
CA THR A 9 -3.72 -8.89 36.81
C THR A 9 -3.52 -9.74 35.56
N PHE A 10 -3.74 -9.18 34.37
CA PHE A 10 -3.20 -9.74 33.13
C PHE A 10 -2.04 -8.86 32.67
N THR A 11 -0.86 -9.45 32.76
CA THR A 11 0.46 -8.85 32.56
C THR A 11 0.74 -8.55 31.10
N ALA A 12 1.14 -7.32 30.82
CA ALA A 12 1.77 -6.90 29.57
C ALA A 12 3.11 -7.64 29.36
N ALA A 13 3.28 -8.31 28.23
CA ALA A 13 4.56 -8.85 27.79
C ALA A 13 5.29 -7.80 26.95
N LEU A 14 6.15 -7.03 27.62
CA LEU A 14 7.14 -6.14 27.05
C LEU A 14 8.30 -6.97 26.49
N LEU A 15 8.48 -7.05 25.16
CA LEU A 15 9.70 -7.62 24.56
C LEU A 15 10.71 -6.50 24.28
N ALA A 16 11.54 -6.22 25.29
CA ALA A 16 12.76 -5.45 25.13
C ALA A 16 13.82 -6.33 24.43
N LYS A 17 14.24 -5.97 23.21
CA LYS A 17 15.47 -6.51 22.60
C LYS A 17 16.65 -5.59 22.94
N LEU A 18 17.45 -6.03 23.90
CA LEU A 18 18.83 -5.60 24.20
C LEU A 18 19.69 -6.87 23.96
N SER A 19 20.86 -6.92 23.29
CA SER A 19 22.07 -6.09 23.27
C SER A 19 22.98 -6.66 22.13
N ILE A 20 23.71 -5.88 21.30
CA ILE A 20 25.12 -5.42 21.47
C ILE A 20 26.07 -6.62 21.76
N TRP A 21 27.19 -6.94 21.10
CA TRP A 21 28.23 -6.22 20.31
C TRP A 21 29.16 -7.29 19.67
N VAL A 22 29.75 -7.09 18.49
CA VAL A 22 31.18 -7.39 18.24
C VAL A 22 31.70 -6.47 17.12
N MET A 23 32.56 -5.54 17.52
CA MET A 23 33.51 -4.84 16.65
C MET A 23 34.54 -5.82 16.10
N ALA A 24 34.71 -5.87 14.78
CA ALA A 24 35.92 -6.40 14.14
C ALA A 24 36.47 -5.35 13.19
N VAL A 25 37.37 -4.52 13.73
CA VAL A 25 38.29 -3.69 12.97
C VAL A 25 39.27 -4.61 12.26
N PHE A 26 39.24 -4.65 10.93
CA PHE A 26 40.36 -5.15 10.12
C PHE A 26 41.08 -3.95 9.52
N ILE A 27 42.21 -3.59 10.11
CA ILE A 27 43.27 -2.81 9.47
C ILE A 27 44.21 -3.82 8.84
N ILE A 28 44.33 -3.83 7.52
CA ILE A 28 45.56 -4.27 6.86
C ILE A 28 45.93 -3.22 5.81
N SER A 29 47.03 -2.54 6.11
CA SER A 29 47.86 -1.74 5.22
C SER A 29 48.38 -2.59 4.05
N GLY A 30 48.17 -2.12 2.82
CA GLY A 30 48.88 -2.59 1.63
C GLY A 30 49.36 -1.40 0.82
N CYS A 31 50.61 -0.99 1.05
CA CYS A 31 51.33 -0.02 0.24
C CYS A 31 52.04 -0.75 -0.91
N GLY A 32 52.05 -0.16 -2.10
CA GLY A 32 52.74 -0.69 -3.27
C GLY A 32 52.93 0.40 -4.32
N GLU A 33 53.95 1.22 -4.12
CA GLU A 33 54.47 2.19 -5.09
C GLU A 33 55.07 1.52 -6.32
N GLY A 34 54.87 2.15 -7.47
CA GLY A 34 55.58 1.85 -8.72
C GLY A 34 55.39 3.00 -9.69
N GLN A 35 56.31 3.96 -9.65
CA GLN A 35 56.39 5.08 -10.60
C GLN A 35 57.47 4.80 -11.66
N ILE A 36 57.19 5.30 -12.86
CA ILE A 36 58.09 5.64 -13.99
C ILE A 36 58.51 4.51 -14.95
N SER A 37 58.02 4.61 -16.20
CA SER A 37 58.91 4.76 -17.37
C SER A 37 58.15 5.45 -18.53
N ASP A 38 58.86 6.39 -19.16
CA ASP A 38 58.41 7.45 -20.07
C ASP A 38 57.99 7.04 -21.50
N SER A 39 57.18 7.94 -22.11
CA SER A 39 57.11 8.33 -23.53
C SER A 39 56.70 7.25 -24.57
N ASN A 40 55.84 7.47 -25.57
CA ASN A 40 55.71 8.64 -26.43
C ASN A 40 54.50 8.45 -27.41
N THR A 41 54.08 9.57 -28.04
CA THR A 41 53.35 9.74 -29.31
C THR A 41 51.82 9.51 -29.45
N ASN A 42 51.18 10.59 -29.90
CA ASN A 42 49.87 10.75 -30.54
C ASN A 42 49.25 9.55 -31.28
N SER A 43 47.97 9.30 -31.01
CA SER A 43 46.93 9.25 -32.05
C SER A 43 45.54 9.21 -31.43
N VAL A 44 44.70 10.13 -31.91
CA VAL A 44 43.26 10.22 -31.68
C VAL A 44 42.58 8.94 -32.15
N GLU A 45 41.82 8.27 -31.28
CA GLU A 45 40.63 7.55 -31.74
C GLU A 45 39.56 7.47 -30.64
N ASN A 46 38.45 8.12 -30.95
CA ASN A 46 37.24 8.26 -30.16
C ASN A 46 36.46 6.92 -30.19
N VAL A 47 36.75 6.02 -29.26
CA VAL A 47 35.86 4.88 -29.00
C VAL A 47 34.95 5.24 -27.84
N LYS A 48 33.77 5.74 -28.23
CA LYS A 48 32.56 5.90 -27.44
C LYS A 48 32.33 4.64 -26.59
N ARG A 49 32.83 4.67 -25.36
CA ARG A 49 32.50 3.72 -24.29
C ARG A 49 31.07 4.06 -23.87
N SER A 50 30.11 3.58 -24.65
CA SER A 50 28.71 3.55 -24.23
C SER A 50 28.67 2.67 -22.99
N GLY A 51 28.60 3.32 -21.82
CA GLY A 51 28.13 2.65 -20.63
C GLY A 51 26.84 1.96 -20.99
N ARG A 52 26.81 0.62 -20.84
CA ARG A 52 25.57 -0.01 -20.46
C ARG A 52 25.37 0.44 -19.02
N GLU A 53 24.66 1.54 -18.85
CA GLU A 53 23.77 1.64 -17.71
C GLU A 53 22.82 0.45 -17.90
N SER A 54 23.12 -0.64 -17.20
CA SER A 54 22.07 -1.53 -16.77
C SER A 54 21.18 -0.68 -15.87
N GLU A 55 20.21 -0.02 -16.48
CA GLU A 55 18.94 0.24 -15.81
C GLU A 55 18.48 -1.13 -15.36
N ASP A 56 18.76 -1.47 -14.11
CA ASP A 56 17.94 -2.42 -13.37
C ASP A 56 16.54 -1.83 -13.42
N MET A 57 15.83 -2.15 -14.49
CA MET A 57 14.44 -1.82 -14.67
C MET A 57 13.75 -2.63 -13.59
N GLU A 58 13.59 -2.00 -12.43
CA GLU A 58 12.83 -2.54 -11.31
C GLU A 58 11.49 -2.96 -11.90
N LYS A 59 11.33 -4.27 -12.03
CA LYS A 59 10.12 -4.83 -12.60
C LYS A 59 9.01 -4.35 -11.68
N SER A 60 8.05 -3.65 -12.24
CA SER A 60 6.91 -3.15 -11.49
C SER A 60 5.68 -3.88 -11.97
N VAL A 61 4.91 -4.45 -11.02
CA VAL A 61 3.62 -5.07 -11.29
C VAL A 61 2.68 -4.07 -11.95
N SER A 62 1.93 -4.53 -12.97
CA SER A 62 0.91 -3.73 -13.64
C SER A 62 -0.38 -3.66 -12.83
N MET A 63 -1.14 -2.58 -13.03
CA MET A 63 -2.44 -2.39 -12.40
C MET A 63 -3.43 -3.50 -12.78
N GLU A 64 -3.39 -4.01 -14.02
CA GLU A 64 -4.21 -5.14 -14.46
C GLU A 64 -3.88 -6.45 -13.73
N GLU A 65 -2.60 -6.70 -13.42
CA GLU A 65 -2.19 -7.89 -12.68
C GLU A 65 -2.71 -7.83 -11.24
N ILE A 66 -2.55 -6.67 -10.58
CA ILE A 66 -3.13 -6.41 -9.25
C ILE A 66 -4.64 -6.63 -9.25
N LYS A 67 -5.35 -6.04 -10.23
CA LYS A 67 -6.80 -6.22 -10.39
C LYS A 67 -7.16 -7.70 -10.55
N SER A 68 -6.48 -8.40 -11.45
CA SER A 68 -6.77 -9.81 -11.74
C SER A 68 -6.63 -10.66 -10.48
N GLU A 69 -5.58 -10.47 -9.68
CA GLU A 69 -5.36 -11.24 -8.47
C GLU A 69 -6.40 -10.91 -7.37
N VAL A 70 -6.80 -9.65 -7.22
CA VAL A 70 -7.91 -9.28 -6.33
C VAL A 70 -9.22 -9.94 -6.76
N VAL A 71 -9.57 -9.85 -8.04
CA VAL A 71 -10.77 -10.50 -8.60
C VAL A 71 -10.72 -12.02 -8.43
N ASN A 72 -9.56 -12.65 -8.62
CA ASN A 72 -9.39 -14.08 -8.42
C ASN A 72 -9.66 -14.50 -6.96
N ILE A 73 -9.26 -13.69 -5.99
CA ILE A 73 -9.45 -13.98 -4.57
C ILE A 73 -10.87 -13.67 -4.11
N LEU A 74 -11.47 -12.56 -4.53
CA LEU A 74 -12.80 -12.14 -4.06
C LEU A 74 -13.95 -12.74 -4.88
N GLY A 75 -13.71 -13.08 -6.15
CA GLY A 75 -14.71 -13.65 -7.06
C GLY A 75 -15.92 -12.72 -7.21
N ASP A 76 -17.11 -13.27 -7.02
CA ASP A 76 -18.39 -12.55 -7.16
C ASP A 76 -18.57 -11.41 -6.13
N ASN A 77 -17.72 -11.36 -5.09
CA ASN A 77 -17.71 -10.28 -4.11
C ASN A 77 -16.88 -9.05 -4.56
N TYR A 78 -16.19 -9.12 -5.71
CA TYR A 78 -15.59 -7.92 -6.28
C TYR A 78 -16.62 -7.14 -7.10
N TRP A 79 -17.25 -6.16 -6.47
CA TRP A 79 -18.30 -5.34 -7.09
C TRP A 79 -17.84 -4.12 -7.89
N PRO A 80 -16.71 -3.45 -7.60
CA PRO A 80 -16.29 -2.32 -8.40
C PRO A 80 -16.18 -2.64 -9.90
N ASP A 81 -16.87 -1.87 -10.73
CA ASP A 81 -17.00 -2.14 -12.17
C ASP A 81 -16.77 -0.91 -13.06
N LYS A 82 -16.60 0.27 -12.46
CA LYS A 82 -16.30 1.52 -13.16
C LYS A 82 -14.92 2.04 -12.76
N GLN A 83 -13.98 1.98 -13.70
CA GLN A 83 -12.73 2.73 -13.62
C GLN A 83 -12.99 4.25 -13.64
N LEU A 84 -12.45 4.94 -12.63
CA LEU A 84 -12.45 6.39 -12.54
C LEU A 84 -11.46 7.00 -13.52
N THR A 85 -11.89 8.07 -14.17
CA THR A 85 -10.97 8.96 -14.89
C THR A 85 -10.06 9.70 -13.91
N GLU A 86 -8.90 10.18 -14.37
CA GLU A 86 -8.00 11.01 -13.56
C GLU A 86 -8.71 12.23 -12.95
N THR A 87 -9.67 12.80 -13.70
CA THR A 87 -10.49 13.93 -13.23
C THR A 87 -11.43 13.52 -12.11
N GLU A 88 -12.11 12.39 -12.23
CA GLU A 88 -12.98 11.87 -11.17
C GLU A 88 -12.18 11.51 -9.91
N LEU A 89 -11.05 10.82 -10.04
CA LEU A 89 -10.16 10.51 -8.92
C LEU A 89 -9.73 11.78 -8.18
N LYS A 90 -9.31 12.81 -8.92
CA LYS A 90 -8.92 14.11 -8.35
C LYS A 90 -10.09 14.82 -7.68
N MET A 91 -11.30 14.77 -8.24
CA MET A 91 -12.47 15.38 -7.63
C MET A 91 -12.87 14.68 -6.32
N GLU A 92 -12.74 13.35 -6.27
CA GLU A 92 -13.13 12.56 -5.08
C GLU A 92 -12.09 12.65 -3.96
N THR A 93 -10.80 12.55 -4.29
CA THR A 93 -9.71 12.38 -3.30
C THR A 93 -8.76 13.57 -3.23
N GLY A 94 -8.79 14.46 -4.22
CA GLY A 94 -7.80 15.51 -4.44
C GLY A 94 -6.55 15.05 -5.21
N ILE A 95 -6.30 13.75 -5.33
CA ILE A 95 -5.03 13.21 -5.85
C ILE A 95 -4.91 13.52 -7.35
N GLY A 96 -3.89 14.30 -7.69
CA GLY A 96 -3.62 14.73 -9.05
C GLY A 96 -2.76 13.76 -9.85
N ARG A 97 -2.88 13.79 -11.18
CA ARG A 97 -2.10 12.96 -12.11
C ARG A 97 -0.58 13.13 -11.93
N GLU A 98 -0.14 14.28 -11.47
CA GLU A 98 1.25 14.60 -11.20
C GLU A 98 1.86 13.75 -10.06
N MET A 99 1.04 13.15 -9.19
CA MET A 99 1.47 12.51 -7.94
C MET A 99 1.84 11.03 -8.08
N TYR A 100 1.39 10.37 -9.14
CA TYR A 100 1.60 8.94 -9.37
C TYR A 100 2.16 8.68 -10.78
N ASP A 101 2.75 7.51 -10.98
CA ASP A 101 3.19 7.03 -12.28
C ASP A 101 2.08 6.24 -12.98
N ASP A 102 1.35 5.42 -12.21
CA ASP A 102 0.23 4.58 -12.68
C ASP A 102 -0.87 4.46 -11.60
N TYR A 103 -2.09 4.10 -11.99
CA TYR A 103 -3.22 3.96 -11.08
C TYR A 103 -4.30 2.98 -11.53
N LEU A 104 -4.95 2.36 -10.55
CA LEU A 104 -6.22 1.63 -10.65
C LEU A 104 -7.19 2.28 -9.68
N ALA A 105 -8.39 2.62 -10.12
CA ALA A 105 -9.37 3.25 -9.25
C ALA A 105 -10.75 2.84 -9.73
N GLU A 106 -11.25 1.72 -9.23
CA GLU A 106 -12.57 1.22 -9.62
C GLU A 106 -13.55 1.44 -8.48
N LYS A 107 -14.71 2.00 -8.83
CA LYS A 107 -15.85 2.11 -7.92
C LYS A 107 -17.05 1.37 -8.48
N MET A 108 -17.97 1.03 -7.59
CA MET A 108 -19.26 0.50 -7.98
C MET A 108 -20.07 1.57 -8.74
N ASN A 109 -20.63 1.20 -9.89
CA ASN A 109 -21.36 2.13 -10.77
C ASN A 109 -22.80 2.42 -10.32
N ILE A 110 -23.33 1.72 -9.33
CA ILE A 110 -24.67 1.99 -8.76
C ILE A 110 -24.59 2.87 -7.51
N GLU A 111 -25.55 3.78 -7.34
CA GLU A 111 -25.53 4.75 -6.22
C GLU A 111 -25.87 4.15 -4.85
N THR A 112 -26.43 2.92 -4.83
CA THR A 112 -26.85 2.25 -3.60
C THR A 112 -25.70 1.54 -2.89
N ASP A 113 -24.54 1.46 -3.51
CA ASP A 113 -23.35 0.83 -2.93
C ASP A 113 -22.14 1.76 -3.07
N ILE A 114 -21.13 1.53 -2.25
CA ILE A 114 -19.97 2.42 -2.12
C ILE A 114 -18.65 1.66 -2.24
N ASP A 115 -18.69 0.40 -2.70
CA ASP A 115 -17.49 -0.39 -2.89
C ASP A 115 -16.53 0.32 -3.85
N ILE A 116 -15.28 0.45 -3.42
CA ILE A 116 -14.23 1.12 -4.17
C ILE A 116 -12.87 0.51 -3.83
N MET A 117 -12.03 0.38 -4.86
CA MET A 117 -10.63 0.04 -4.73
C MET A 117 -9.79 1.06 -5.49
N ILE A 118 -8.86 1.69 -4.77
CA ILE A 118 -7.86 2.61 -5.33
C ILE A 118 -6.49 2.00 -5.07
N VAL A 119 -5.66 1.89 -6.10
CA VAL A 119 -4.25 1.50 -6.01
C VAL A 119 -3.45 2.50 -6.84
N LEU A 120 -2.43 3.10 -6.24
CA LEU A 120 -1.59 4.11 -6.87
C LEU A 120 -0.14 3.64 -6.80
N LYS A 121 0.57 3.66 -7.93
CA LYS A 121 2.04 3.64 -7.93
C LYS A 121 2.51 5.08 -7.74
N ALA A 122 2.72 5.49 -6.49
CA ALA A 122 3.09 6.84 -6.15
C ALA A 122 4.49 7.18 -6.67
N LYS A 123 4.68 8.43 -7.07
CA LYS A 123 6.04 8.98 -7.14
C LYS A 123 6.50 9.19 -5.71
N GLU A 124 7.69 8.71 -5.37
CA GLU A 124 8.22 8.63 -4.01
C GLU A 124 7.97 9.90 -3.17
N LYS A 125 8.26 11.08 -3.72
CA LYS A 125 8.10 12.37 -3.01
C LYS A 125 6.67 12.72 -2.62
N TYR A 126 5.66 12.12 -3.26
CA TYR A 126 4.24 12.39 -3.01
C TYR A 126 3.57 11.30 -2.16
N LEU A 127 4.24 10.16 -1.91
CA LEU A 127 3.65 9.05 -1.17
C LEU A 127 3.07 9.46 0.20
N PRO A 128 3.75 10.26 1.05
CA PRO A 128 3.18 10.72 2.31
C PRO A 128 1.98 11.67 2.15
N GLU A 129 1.98 12.47 1.07
CA GLU A 129 0.88 13.38 0.76
C GLU A 129 -0.36 12.59 0.31
N ILE A 130 -0.17 11.59 -0.56
CA ILE A 130 -1.24 10.69 -1.01
C ILE A 130 -1.85 9.95 0.19
N GLU A 131 -1.04 9.42 1.11
CA GLU A 131 -1.54 8.76 2.32
C GLU A 131 -2.40 9.70 3.18
N THR A 132 -1.97 10.96 3.33
CA THR A 132 -2.74 11.99 4.04
C THR A 132 -4.07 12.26 3.34
N MET A 133 -4.09 12.34 2.01
CA MET A 133 -5.28 12.61 1.21
C MET A 133 -6.28 11.45 1.25
N LEU A 134 -5.81 10.20 1.21
CA LEU A 134 -6.67 9.02 1.35
C LEU A 134 -7.29 8.93 2.76
N ASN A 135 -6.53 9.27 3.81
CA ASN A 135 -7.09 9.36 5.15
C ASN A 135 -8.15 10.48 5.25
N ALA A 136 -7.89 11.66 4.69
CA ALA A 136 -8.87 12.75 4.65
C ALA A 136 -10.13 12.38 3.84
N TYR A 137 -9.96 11.64 2.74
CA TYR A 137 -11.06 11.08 1.97
C TYR A 137 -11.90 10.12 2.82
N ARG A 138 -11.27 9.16 3.52
CA ARG A 138 -11.96 8.26 4.45
C ARG A 138 -12.73 9.03 5.52
N ASP A 139 -12.13 10.04 6.14
CA ASP A 139 -12.79 10.86 7.16
C ASP A 139 -14.00 11.61 6.59
N ALA A 140 -13.91 12.11 5.36
CA ALA A 140 -15.04 12.73 4.68
C ALA A 140 -16.17 11.72 4.40
N LEU A 141 -15.83 10.47 4.05
CA LEU A 141 -16.81 9.41 3.87
C LEU A 141 -17.50 9.03 5.20
N MET A 142 -16.76 9.01 6.31
CA MET A 142 -17.32 8.77 7.65
C MET A 142 -18.39 9.79 8.01
N VAL A 143 -18.15 11.07 7.68
CA VAL A 143 -19.14 12.15 7.87
C VAL A 143 -20.31 11.98 6.90
N LYS A 144 -20.04 11.72 5.62
CA LYS A 144 -21.06 11.60 4.57
C LYS A 144 -22.05 10.48 4.84
N TYR A 145 -21.57 9.34 5.35
CA TYR A 145 -22.38 8.14 5.57
C TYR A 145 -22.76 7.93 7.04
N GLY A 146 -22.56 8.91 7.93
CA GLY A 146 -22.81 8.77 9.37
C GLY A 146 -24.23 8.32 9.76
N GLU A 147 -25.24 8.60 8.92
CA GLU A 147 -26.64 8.22 9.14
C GLU A 147 -27.06 6.97 8.32
N ARG A 148 -26.10 6.27 7.72
CA ARG A 148 -26.30 5.11 6.83
C ARG A 148 -25.48 3.93 7.34
N PRO A 149 -26.02 3.11 8.27
CA PRO A 149 -25.21 2.15 9.03
C PRO A 149 -24.44 1.13 8.19
N GLN A 150 -25.03 0.63 7.10
CA GLN A 150 -24.36 -0.35 6.23
C GLN A 150 -23.18 0.27 5.48
N GLU A 151 -23.39 1.44 4.86
CA GLU A 151 -22.33 2.20 4.20
C GLU A 151 -21.28 2.67 5.20
N LEU A 152 -21.67 3.16 6.37
CA LEU A 152 -20.75 3.54 7.43
C LEU A 152 -19.87 2.37 7.87
N GLY A 153 -20.45 1.17 8.01
CA GLY A 153 -19.71 -0.05 8.34
C GLY A 153 -18.64 -0.37 7.29
N LYS A 154 -18.94 -0.20 6.00
CA LYS A 154 -17.94 -0.33 4.91
C LYS A 154 -16.80 0.70 5.05
N VAL A 155 -17.12 1.97 5.33
CA VAL A 155 -16.10 3.01 5.52
C VAL A 155 -15.24 2.72 6.75
N GLN A 156 -15.85 2.31 7.86
CA GLN A 156 -15.15 1.95 9.11
C GLN A 156 -14.20 0.77 8.93
N ALA A 157 -14.60 -0.19 8.10
CA ALA A 157 -13.80 -1.35 7.76
C ALA A 157 -12.71 -1.07 6.71
N SER A 158 -12.71 0.10 6.07
CA SER A 158 -11.77 0.42 4.99
C SER A 158 -10.32 0.42 5.45
N ARG A 159 -9.40 0.07 4.54
CA ARG A 159 -7.97 -0.02 4.80
C ARG A 159 -7.19 0.87 3.86
N ILE A 160 -6.16 1.52 4.40
CA ILE A 160 -5.11 2.20 3.65
C ILE A 160 -3.81 1.48 3.97
N GLU A 161 -3.07 1.04 2.95
CA GLU A 161 -1.81 0.31 3.14
C GLU A 161 -0.75 0.82 2.17
N VAL A 162 0.48 1.02 2.67
CA VAL A 162 1.65 1.43 1.88
C VAL A 162 2.56 0.23 1.65
N ILE A 163 2.82 -0.09 0.38
CA ILE A 163 3.54 -1.29 -0.05
C ILE A 163 4.65 -0.85 -1.02
N GLY A 164 5.82 -0.51 -0.48
CA GLY A 164 6.89 0.10 -1.26
C GLY A 164 6.48 1.47 -1.80
N LEU A 165 6.51 1.65 -3.13
CA LEU A 165 5.99 2.86 -3.80
C LEU A 165 4.49 2.80 -4.10
N TYR A 166 3.82 1.69 -3.78
CA TYR A 166 2.39 1.56 -3.96
C TYR A 166 1.66 1.98 -2.70
N ILE A 167 0.47 2.53 -2.87
CA ILE A 167 -0.48 2.77 -1.78
C ILE A 167 -1.87 2.37 -2.25
N CYS A 168 -2.60 1.64 -1.41
CA CYS A 168 -3.97 1.25 -1.69
C CYS A 168 -4.96 1.85 -0.68
N PHE A 169 -6.19 2.10 -1.15
CA PHE A 169 -7.37 2.31 -0.34
C PHE A 169 -8.40 1.26 -0.78
N VAL A 170 -8.78 0.37 0.13
CA VAL A 170 -9.81 -0.64 -0.11
C VAL A 170 -10.99 -0.41 0.83
N GLN A 171 -12.17 -0.27 0.25
CA GLN A 171 -13.45 -0.18 0.94
C GLN A 171 -14.39 -1.12 0.21
N LEU A 172 -14.35 -2.39 0.59
CA LEU A 172 -15.08 -3.48 -0.04
C LEU A 172 -15.96 -4.16 1.00
N GLY A 173 -17.08 -4.71 0.54
CA GLY A 173 -17.96 -5.50 1.40
C GLY A 173 -19.05 -6.25 0.65
N ALA A 174 -19.22 -6.01 -0.65
CA ALA A 174 -20.25 -6.61 -1.48
C ALA A 174 -21.64 -6.52 -0.81
N ASP A 175 -22.39 -7.62 -0.80
CA ASP A 175 -23.69 -7.69 -0.13
C ASP A 175 -23.53 -7.88 1.37
N THR A 176 -23.88 -6.85 2.13
CA THR A 176 -23.86 -6.86 3.59
C THR A 176 -25.24 -7.11 4.21
N GLY A 177 -26.27 -7.41 3.41
CA GLY A 177 -27.67 -7.51 3.88
C GLY A 177 -27.87 -8.53 5.00
N ALA A 178 -27.30 -9.73 4.86
CA ALA A 178 -27.38 -10.76 5.89
C ALA A 178 -26.60 -10.42 7.18
N ALA A 179 -25.54 -9.63 7.07
CA ALA A 179 -24.79 -9.14 8.23
C ALA A 179 -25.56 -8.01 8.93
N ALA A 180 -26.19 -7.13 8.15
CA ALA A 180 -27.00 -6.02 8.67
C ALA A 180 -28.19 -6.50 9.52
N GLU A 181 -28.78 -7.66 9.21
CA GLU A 181 -29.81 -8.28 10.07
C GLU A 181 -29.31 -8.65 11.47
N LYS A 182 -28.00 -8.87 11.64
CA LYS A 182 -27.38 -9.24 12.91
C LYS A 182 -26.81 -8.03 13.67
N GLY A 183 -26.57 -6.92 12.97
CA GLY A 183 -26.14 -5.64 13.54
C GLY A 183 -24.88 -5.07 12.90
N ASP A 184 -24.57 -3.82 13.24
CA ASP A 184 -23.51 -3.03 12.60
C ASP A 184 -22.12 -3.68 12.74
N GLU A 185 -21.81 -4.28 13.89
CA GLU A 185 -20.53 -4.98 14.12
C GLU A 185 -20.30 -6.15 13.16
N GLU A 186 -21.37 -6.85 12.76
CA GLU A 186 -21.26 -7.97 11.81
C GLU A 186 -21.01 -7.45 10.38
N VAL A 187 -21.58 -6.29 10.03
CA VAL A 187 -21.27 -5.61 8.76
C VAL A 187 -19.80 -5.20 8.73
N ILE A 188 -19.31 -4.58 9.81
CA ILE A 188 -17.92 -4.15 9.93
C ILE A 188 -16.98 -5.35 9.82
N ALA A 189 -17.24 -6.42 10.56
CA ALA A 189 -16.39 -7.62 10.55
C ALA A 189 -16.33 -8.30 9.16
N LEU A 190 -17.48 -8.40 8.47
CA LEU A 190 -17.53 -8.90 7.10
C LEU A 190 -16.67 -8.05 6.15
N CYS A 191 -16.85 -6.73 6.19
CA CYS A 191 -16.11 -5.81 5.33
C CYS A 191 -14.61 -5.81 5.66
N GLN A 192 -14.24 -5.92 6.93
CA GLN A 192 -12.84 -6.03 7.36
C GLN A 192 -12.18 -7.28 6.76
N GLN A 193 -12.88 -8.42 6.78
CA GLN A 193 -12.39 -9.65 6.19
C GLN A 193 -12.17 -9.52 4.68
N GLU A 194 -13.11 -8.93 3.94
CA GLU A 194 -12.97 -8.73 2.49
C GLU A 194 -11.82 -7.75 2.16
N ASN A 195 -11.69 -6.65 2.92
CA ASN A 195 -10.59 -5.71 2.78
C ASN A 195 -9.23 -6.35 3.10
N GLU A 196 -9.12 -7.17 4.16
CA GLU A 196 -7.89 -7.87 4.50
C GLU A 196 -7.48 -8.84 3.39
N ARG A 197 -8.42 -9.62 2.85
CA ARG A 197 -8.16 -10.51 1.71
C ARG A 197 -7.65 -9.75 0.48
N ALA A 198 -8.20 -8.57 0.21
CA ALA A 198 -7.76 -7.70 -0.89
C ALA A 198 -6.36 -7.13 -0.66
N VAL A 199 -6.09 -6.55 0.53
CA VAL A 199 -4.75 -6.02 0.86
C VAL A 199 -3.70 -7.12 0.81
N ASP A 200 -3.97 -8.28 1.39
CA ASP A 200 -3.04 -9.42 1.41
C ASP A 200 -2.61 -9.86 0.02
N ILE A 201 -3.55 -9.93 -0.93
CA ILE A 201 -3.23 -10.35 -2.29
C ILE A 201 -2.53 -9.22 -3.06
N ILE A 202 -2.91 -7.96 -2.85
CA ILE A 202 -2.20 -6.80 -3.43
C ILE A 202 -0.74 -6.80 -2.97
N GLU A 203 -0.50 -6.96 -1.67
CA GLU A 203 0.85 -7.02 -1.08
C GLU A 203 1.67 -8.18 -1.67
N LYS A 204 1.10 -9.39 -1.68
CA LYS A 204 1.76 -10.57 -2.27
C LYS A 204 2.09 -10.35 -3.74
N THR A 205 1.19 -9.74 -4.51
CA THR A 205 1.39 -9.49 -5.94
C THR A 205 2.55 -8.52 -6.13
N ILE A 206 2.59 -7.43 -5.36
CA ILE A 206 3.62 -6.39 -5.47
C ILE A 206 5.00 -6.90 -5.03
N LEU A 207 5.07 -7.69 -3.94
CA LEU A 207 6.34 -8.11 -3.32
C LEU A 207 6.96 -9.38 -3.92
N ASN A 208 6.18 -10.25 -4.56
CA ASN A 208 6.68 -11.54 -5.07
C ASN A 208 7.21 -11.49 -6.52
N GLN A 209 7.77 -10.36 -6.94
CA GLN A 209 8.30 -10.16 -8.30
C GLN A 209 9.66 -10.82 -8.57
#